data_AF-A0A0F3RFK5-F1
#
_entry.id   AF-A0A0F3RFK5-F1
#
_cell.length_a   1.000
_cell.length_b   1.000
_cell.length_c   1.000
_cell.angle_alpha   90.00
_cell.angle_beta   90.00
_cell.angle_gamma   90.00
#
_symmetry.space_group_name_H-M   'P 1'
#
loop_
_entity.id
_entity.type
_entity.pdbx_description
1 polymer ?
#
loop_
_entity_poly.entity_id
_entity_poly.type
_entity_poly.pdbx_seq_one_letter_code
_entity_poly.pdbx_strand_id
1 'polypeptide(L)'
;MAHIFYYTYITCGEVLKNAFGYSAAQVIHHNFIISMFHLASMSLICFLSYKIDPLKILRVKLALLFIFILFAPYLLKSTTTPFPLLLIQIGLIICSFDTVPAVSIFFKHFPVFKRFTVV
;
A
#
# COMPACT_ATOMS: atom_id res chain seq x y z
N MET A 1 6.41 -3.36 4.79
CA MET A 1 5.77 -2.10 5.23
C MET A 1 6.76 -0.95 5.38
N ALA A 2 7.70 -0.96 6.34
CA ALA A 2 8.55 0.21 6.67
C ALA A 2 9.33 0.80 5.48
N HIS A 3 9.96 -0.04 4.64
CA HIS A 3 10.73 0.43 3.48
C HIS A 3 9.86 1.11 2.41
N ILE A 4 8.66 0.56 2.14
CA ILE A 4 7.74 1.13 1.13
C ILE A 4 7.13 2.42 1.64
N PHE A 5 6.80 2.49 2.94
CA PHE A 5 6.35 3.73 3.57
C PHE A 5 7.42 4.82 3.49
N TYR A 6 8.65 4.51 3.88
CA TYR A 6 9.77 5.45 3.84
C TYR A 6 10.01 5.96 2.41
N TYR A 7 10.07 5.06 1.44
CA TYR A 7 10.24 5.44 0.04
C TYR A 7 9.10 6.34 -0.47
N THR A 8 7.85 5.93 -0.23
CA THR A 8 6.67 6.59 -0.82
C THR A 8 6.40 7.96 -0.20
N TYR A 9 6.56 8.10 1.12
CA TYR A 9 6.20 9.35 1.81
C TYR A 9 7.39 10.27 2.06
N ILE A 10 8.59 9.72 2.32
CA ILE A 10 9.79 10.50 2.66
C ILE A 10 10.61 10.75 1.40
N THR A 11 11.14 9.71 0.75
CA THR A 11 12.02 9.86 -0.41
C THR A 11 11.33 10.56 -1.58
N CYS A 12 10.13 10.11 -1.97
CA CYS A 12 9.37 10.80 -3.01
C CYS A 12 8.92 12.21 -2.56
N GLY A 13 8.70 12.43 -1.26
CA GLY A 13 8.39 13.75 -0.71
C GLY A 13 9.54 14.75 -0.90
N GLU A 14 10.78 14.31 -0.74
CA GLU A 14 11.97 15.12 -1.06
C GLU A 14 12.10 15.37 -2.57
N VAL A 15 11.82 14.37 -3.41
CA VAL A 15 11.81 14.53 -4.87
C VAL A 15 10.75 15.56 -5.32
N LEU A 16 9.57 15.55 -4.71
CA LEU A 16 8.50 16.55 -4.96
C LEU A 16 8.98 17.97 -4.65
N LYS A 17 9.73 18.16 -3.55
CA LYS A 17 10.27 19.47 -3.18
C LYS A 17 11.41 19.89 -4.11
N ASN A 18 12.38 19.00 -4.33
CA ASN A 18 13.65 19.34 -4.98
C ASN A 18 13.54 19.37 -6.51
N ALA A 19 12.79 18.45 -7.11
CA ALA A 19 12.67 18.35 -8.57
C ALA A 19 11.43 19.08 -9.12
N PHE A 20 10.33 19.11 -8.36
CA PHE A 20 9.06 19.69 -8.80
C PHE A 20 8.69 21.01 -8.11
N GLY A 21 9.54 21.50 -7.18
CA GLY A 21 9.35 22.79 -6.51
C GLY A 21 8.14 22.84 -5.58
N TYR A 22 7.63 21.70 -5.11
CA TYR A 22 6.47 21.69 -4.21
C TYR A 22 6.78 22.34 -2.87
N SER A 23 5.84 23.13 -2.37
CA SER A 23 5.86 23.60 -0.97
C SER A 23 5.58 22.44 -0.01
N ALA A 24 5.96 22.61 1.26
CA ALA A 24 5.67 21.61 2.29
C ALA A 24 4.16 21.30 2.41
N ALA A 25 3.30 22.31 2.26
CA ALA A 25 1.85 22.14 2.27
C ALA A 25 1.34 21.29 1.09
N GLN A 26 1.91 21.50 -0.10
CA GLN A 26 1.56 20.71 -1.29
C GLN A 26 1.99 19.25 -1.16
N VAL A 27 3.17 18.98 -0.58
CA VAL A 27 3.62 17.60 -0.29
C VAL A 27 2.69 16.92 0.70
N ILE A 28 2.23 17.63 1.74
CA ILE A 28 1.27 17.07 2.71
C ILE A 28 -0.06 16.75 2.03
N HIS A 29 -0.59 17.65 1.19
CA HIS A 29 -1.82 17.40 0.45
C HIS A 29 -1.69 16.21 -0.52
N HIS A 30 -0.55 16.11 -1.21
CA HIS A 30 -0.24 14.99 -2.10
C HIS A 30 -0.19 13.65 -1.33
N ASN A 31 0.52 13.63 -0.19
CA ASN A 31 0.60 12.47 0.69
C ASN A 31 -0.76 12.11 1.32
N PHE A 32 -1.62 13.09 1.56
CA PHE A 32 -2.98 12.86 2.05
C PHE A 32 -3.82 12.11 1.01
N ILE A 33 -3.76 12.51 -0.27
CA ILE A 33 -4.42 11.79 -1.37
C ILE A 33 -3.93 10.34 -1.42
N ILE A 34 -2.62 10.13 -1.36
CA ILE A 34 -2.00 8.80 -1.35
C ILE A 34 -2.54 7.95 -0.19
N SER A 35 -2.65 8.54 1.01
CA SER A 35 -3.15 7.86 2.22
C SER A 35 -4.62 7.45 2.07
N MET A 36 -5.46 8.26 1.42
CA MET A 36 -6.85 7.92 1.14
C MET A 36 -6.98 6.68 0.25
N PHE A 37 -6.16 6.58 -0.81
CA PHE A 37 -6.10 5.38 -1.65
C PHE A 37 -5.57 4.16 -0.89
N HIS A 38 -4.59 4.34 0.01
CA HIS A 38 -4.11 3.27 0.88
C HIS A 38 -5.25 2.69 1.72
N LEU A 39 -6.00 3.55 2.40
CA LEU A 39 -7.13 3.18 3.26
C LEU A 39 -8.24 2.46 2.49
N ALA A 40 -8.60 2.98 1.31
CA ALA A 40 -9.57 2.34 0.43
C ALA A 40 -9.12 0.94 -0.01
N SER A 41 -7.85 0.79 -0.40
CA SER A 41 -7.29 -0.50 -0.82
C SER A 41 -7.24 -1.52 0.33
N MET A 42 -6.85 -1.09 1.54
CA MET A 42 -6.88 -1.91 2.75
C MET A 42 -8.30 -2.41 3.05
N SER A 43 -9.28 -1.51 2.98
CA SER A 43 -10.69 -1.83 3.22
C SER A 43 -11.22 -2.84 2.21
N LEU A 44 -10.87 -2.67 0.92
CA LEU A 44 -11.25 -3.60 -0.15
C LEU A 44 -10.62 -4.99 0.06
N ILE A 45 -9.34 -5.05 0.45
CA ILE A 45 -8.64 -6.32 0.72
C ILE A 45 -9.24 -7.01 1.94
N CYS A 46 -9.57 -6.26 2.99
CA CYS A 46 -10.25 -6.77 4.17
C CYS A 46 -11.59 -7.42 3.78
N PHE A 47 -12.39 -6.72 2.96
CA PHE A 47 -13.63 -7.25 2.43
C PHE A 47 -13.42 -8.51 1.58
N LEU A 48 -12.42 -8.50 0.68
CA LEU A 48 -12.08 -9.66 -0.15
C LEU A 48 -11.62 -10.87 0.67
N SER A 49 -10.93 -10.64 1.80
CA SER A 49 -10.42 -11.70 2.67
C SER A 49 -11.54 -12.52 3.34
N TYR A 50 -12.79 -12.04 3.37
CA TYR A 50 -13.92 -12.85 3.83
C TYR A 50 -14.28 -13.96 2.83
N LYS A 51 -14.06 -13.73 1.53
CA LYS A 51 -14.46 -14.65 0.45
C LYS A 51 -13.27 -15.41 -0.14
N ILE A 52 -12.10 -14.78 -0.19
CA ILE A 52 -10.88 -15.32 -0.81
C ILE A 52 -9.86 -15.59 0.29
N ASP A 53 -9.16 -16.72 0.17
CA ASP A 53 -8.09 -17.06 1.09
C ASP A 53 -7.03 -15.94 1.14
N PRO A 54 -6.76 -15.34 2.31
CA PRO A 54 -5.76 -14.28 2.46
C PRO A 54 -4.37 -14.67 1.93
N LEU A 55 -3.99 -15.96 1.96
CA LEU A 55 -2.72 -16.45 1.38
C LEU A 55 -2.68 -16.29 -0.14
N LYS A 56 -3.81 -16.49 -0.83
CA LYS A 56 -3.91 -16.30 -2.29
C LYS A 56 -3.80 -14.83 -2.66
N ILE A 57 -4.48 -13.96 -1.91
CA ILE A 57 -4.38 -12.50 -2.09
C ILE A 57 -2.92 -12.05 -1.93
N LEU A 58 -2.23 -12.59 -0.93
CA LEU A 58 -0.84 -12.26 -0.65
C LEU A 58 0.11 -12.67 -1.77
N ARG A 59 -0.08 -13.87 -2.36
CA ARG A 59 0.72 -14.33 -3.51
C ARG A 59 0.54 -13.45 -4.73
N VAL A 60 -0.70 -13.03 -5.03
CA VAL A 60 -0.98 -12.13 -6.15
C VAL A 60 -0.33 -10.77 -5.93
N LYS A 61 -0.45 -10.20 -4.71
CA LYS A 61 0.21 -8.93 -4.37
C LYS A 61 1.73 -8.99 -4.54
N LEU A 62 2.36 -10.08 -4.10
CA LEU A 62 3.81 -10.26 -4.25
C LEU A 62 4.23 -10.32 -5.73
N ALA A 63 3.48 -11.05 -6.57
CA ALA A 63 3.75 -11.12 -8.00
C ALA A 63 3.61 -9.73 -8.66
N LEU A 64 2.54 -8.99 -8.34
CA LEU A 64 2.33 -7.63 -8.85
C LEU A 64 3.43 -6.66 -8.38
N LEU A 65 3.85 -6.73 -7.12
CA LEU A 65 4.92 -5.91 -6.59
C LEU A 65 6.25 -6.18 -7.31
N PHE A 66 6.57 -7.44 -7.58
CA PHE A 66 7.80 -7.82 -8.28
C PHE A 66 7.84 -7.25 -9.71
N ILE A 67 6.72 -7.40 -10.44
CA ILE A 67 6.55 -6.79 -11.76
C ILE A 67 6.73 -5.27 -11.66
N PHE A 68 6.07 -4.64 -10.70
CA PHE A 68 6.11 -3.19 -10.53
C PHE A 68 7.51 -2.66 -10.23
N ILE A 69 8.29 -3.34 -9.38
CA ILE A 69 9.68 -2.97 -9.07
C ILE A 69 10.56 -3.04 -10.33
N LEU A 70 10.34 -4.03 -11.19
CA LEU A 70 11.11 -4.19 -12.43
C LEU A 70 10.83 -3.06 -13.43
N PHE A 71 9.60 -2.57 -13.48
CA PHE A 71 9.20 -1.44 -14.33
C PHE A 71 9.45 -0.06 -13.69
N ALA A 72 9.54 0.03 -12.36
CA ALA A 72 9.70 1.28 -11.61
C ALA A 72 10.82 2.21 -12.13
N PRO A 73 12.07 1.75 -12.41
CA PRO A 73 13.11 2.65 -12.89
C PRO A 73 12.80 3.26 -14.26
N TYR A 74 12.08 2.53 -15.12
CA TYR A 74 11.66 3.02 -16.43
C TYR A 74 10.56 4.09 -16.30
N LEU A 75 9.59 3.87 -15.42
CA LEU A 75 8.53 4.83 -15.14
C LEU A 75 9.10 6.12 -14.51
N LEU A 76 10.04 5.99 -13.57
CA LEU A 76 10.67 7.13 -12.90
C LEU A 76 11.52 8.01 -13.82
N LYS A 77 12.15 7.42 -14.84
CA LYS A 77 12.93 8.18 -15.83
C LYS A 77 12.07 9.08 -16.71
N SER A 78 10.81 8.70 -16.94
CA SER A 78 9.87 9.41 -17.81
C SER A 78 9.06 10.49 -17.09
N THR A 79 9.21 10.60 -15.77
CA THR A 79 8.45 11.54 -14.93
C THR A 79 8.98 12.96 -15.05
N THR A 80 8.36 13.77 -15.91
CA THR A 80 8.57 15.22 -16.01
C THR A 80 7.51 16.04 -15.29
N THR A 81 6.46 15.39 -14.79
CA THR A 81 5.34 16.03 -14.08
C THR A 81 5.02 15.29 -12.76
N PRO A 82 4.43 15.98 -11.75
CA PRO A 82 4.16 15.39 -10.43
C PRO A 82 2.99 14.39 -10.44
N PHE A 83 2.11 14.44 -11.44
CA PHE A 83 0.96 13.54 -11.56
C PHE A 83 1.34 12.07 -11.83
N PRO A 84 2.21 11.74 -12.80
CA PRO A 84 2.68 10.37 -12.96
C PRO A 84 3.43 9.84 -11.74
N LEU A 85 4.10 10.70 -10.96
CA LEU A 85 4.70 10.30 -9.68
C LEU A 85 3.62 9.89 -8.66
N LEU A 86 2.50 10.62 -8.56
CA LEU A 86 1.35 10.24 -7.73
C LEU A 86 0.85 8.84 -8.09
N LEU A 87 0.66 8.55 -9.38
CA LEU A 87 0.17 7.25 -9.84
C LEU A 87 1.13 6.12 -9.47
N ILE A 88 2.43 6.35 -9.60
CA ILE A 88 3.47 5.39 -9.21
C ILE A 88 3.41 5.12 -7.70
N GLN A 89 3.31 6.17 -6.88
CA GLN A 89 3.22 6.06 -5.42
C GLN A 89 1.96 5.29 -4.98
N ILE A 90 0.81 5.57 -5.60
CA ILE A 90 -0.44 4.85 -5.35
C ILE A 90 -0.30 3.36 -5.73
N GLY A 91 0.28 3.07 -6.90
CA GLY A 91 0.53 1.70 -7.36
C GLY A 91 1.41 0.91 -6.39
N LEU A 92 2.50 1.53 -5.91
CA LEU A 92 3.40 0.92 -4.93
C LEU A 92 2.70 0.60 -3.61
N ILE A 93 1.89 1.52 -3.09
CA ILE A 93 1.17 1.30 -1.82
C ILE A 93 0.10 0.22 -1.96
N ILE A 94 -0.67 0.22 -3.05
CA ILE A 94 -1.70 -0.80 -3.27
C ILE A 94 -1.07 -2.18 -3.38
N CYS A 95 0.04 -2.30 -4.10
CA CYS A 95 0.80 -3.55 -4.25
C CYS A 95 1.64 -3.89 -3.01
N SER A 96 1.77 -2.97 -2.04
CA SER A 96 2.60 -3.17 -0.88
C SER A 96 2.11 -4.32 0.00
N PHE A 97 3.09 -4.94 0.65
CA PHE A 97 2.86 -5.98 1.64
C PHE A 97 2.58 -5.34 3.00
N ASP A 98 1.30 -5.39 3.39
CA ASP A 98 0.83 -5.07 4.73
C ASP A 98 0.59 -6.35 5.52
N THR A 99 0.75 -6.27 6.84
CA THR A 99 0.56 -7.38 7.79
C THR A 99 -0.90 -7.85 7.86
N VAL A 100 -1.84 -7.09 7.30
CA VAL A 100 -3.27 -7.16 7.57
C VAL A 100 -4.05 -8.35 6.96
N PRO A 101 -3.53 -9.20 6.05
CA PRO A 101 -4.18 -10.49 5.80
C PRO A 101 -3.53 -11.65 6.57
N ALA A 102 -2.32 -11.48 7.11
CA ALA A 102 -1.62 -12.56 7.82
C ALA A 102 -2.18 -12.79 9.22
N VAL A 103 -2.52 -11.69 9.92
CA VAL A 103 -3.05 -11.75 11.30
C VAL A 103 -4.46 -12.36 11.34
N SER A 104 -5.30 -12.11 10.32
CA SER A 104 -6.64 -12.72 10.23
C SER A 104 -6.60 -14.25 10.10
N ILE A 105 -5.52 -14.82 9.54
CA ILE A 105 -5.30 -16.27 9.50
C ILE A 105 -5.01 -16.83 10.89
N PHE A 106 -4.23 -16.11 11.71
CA PHE A 106 -3.98 -16.49 13.11
C PHE A 106 -5.27 -16.41 13.93
N PHE A 107 -6.12 -15.40 13.70
CA PHE A 107 -7.42 -15.30 14.35
C PHE A 107 -8.42 -16.37 13.91
N LYS A 108 -8.35 -16.88 12.67
CA LYS A 108 -9.20 -18.00 12.22
C LYS A 108 -8.98 -19.28 13.03
N HIS A 109 -7.76 -19.51 13.51
CA HIS A 109 -7.42 -20.67 14.35
C HIS A 109 -7.66 -20.42 15.84
N PHE A 110 -7.85 -19.17 16.25
CA PHE A 110 -8.21 -18.83 17.62
C PHE A 110 -9.72 -18.92 17.80
N PRO A 111 -10.24 -19.86 18.63
CA PRO A 111 -11.67 -20.05 18.79
C PRO A 111 -12.24 -18.98 19.73
N VAL A 112 -12.24 -17.71 19.31
CA VAL A 112 -12.71 -16.57 20.12
C VAL A 112 -14.21 -16.71 20.45
N PHE A 113 -15.01 -17.23 19.51
CA PHE A 113 -16.45 -17.42 19.70
C PHE A 113 -16.84 -18.66 20.52
N LYS A 114 -15.91 -19.56 20.86
CA LYS A 114 -16.21 -20.75 21.69
C LYS A 114 -15.99 -20.53 23.19
N ARG A 115 -15.48 -19.37 23.61
CA ARG A 115 -15.16 -19.10 25.02
C ARG A 115 -16.32 -18.57 25.87
N PHE A 116 -17.46 -18.19 25.28
CA PHE A 116 -18.62 -17.65 26.02
C PHE A 116 -19.83 -18.58 26.04
N THR A 117 -19.63 -19.90 26.00
CA THR A 117 -20.67 -20.84 26.43
C THR A 117 -20.50 -21.06 27.92
N VAL A 118 -20.99 -20.10 28.72
CA VAL A 118 -21.29 -20.37 30.13
C VAL A 118 -22.58 -21.17 30.10
N VAL A 119 -22.45 -22.46 30.44
CA VAL A 119 -23.57 -23.39 30.62
C VAL A 119 -24.36 -23.00 31.86
#